data_AF-A0A3D0N810-F1
#
_entry.id   AF-A0A3D0N810-F1
#
_cell.length_a   1.000
_cell.length_b   1.000
_cell.length_c   1.000
_cell.angle_alpha   90.00
_cell.angle_beta   90.00
_cell.angle_gamma   90.00
#
_symmetry.space_group_name_H-M   'P 1'
#
loop_
_entity.id
_entity.type
_entity.pdbx_description
1 polymer ?
#
loop_
_entity_poly.entity_id
_entity_poly.type
_entity_poly.pdbx_seq_one_letter_code
_entity_poly.pdbx_strand_id
1 'polypeptide(L)'
;MAALVADWIDMIDSAGLSEYAQLGRELLAQGKVSMVSPPMLDADYNAFAHVNTREVWINRPMFERYPTMLDQATIFLHELIHIHSGEVTHFGPWWIAQDQFRVYYSTQGTASVGRAREVE
;
A
#
# COMPACT_ATOMS: atom_id res chain seq x y z
N MET A 1 -0.70 8.27 12.45
CA MET A 1 0.18 7.60 11.46
C MET A 1 0.25 6.10 11.73
N ALA A 2 0.77 5.63 12.87
CA ALA A 2 0.87 4.19 13.15
C ALA A 2 -0.46 3.41 13.02
N ALA A 3 -1.57 3.94 13.54
CA ALA A 3 -2.89 3.30 13.39
C ALA A 3 -3.34 3.20 11.92
N LEU A 4 -3.13 4.25 11.14
CA LEU A 4 -3.47 4.27 9.71
C LEU A 4 -2.65 3.26 8.91
N VAL A 5 -1.35 3.15 9.19
CA VAL A 5 -0.47 2.15 8.56
C VAL A 5 -0.89 0.74 8.96
N ALA A 6 -1.32 0.53 10.20
CA ALA A 6 -1.85 -0.75 10.66
C ALA A 6 -3.11 -1.16 9.87
N ASP A 7 -4.04 -0.22 9.62
CA ASP A 7 -5.22 -0.49 8.79
C ASP A 7 -4.82 -0.92 7.36
N TRP A 8 -3.83 -0.27 6.75
CA TRP A 8 -3.32 -0.67 5.43
C TRP A 8 -2.70 -2.07 5.44
N ILE A 9 -1.92 -2.38 6.48
CA ILE A 9 -1.31 -3.71 6.67
C ILE A 9 -2.40 -4.78 6.79
N ASP A 10 -3.45 -4.52 7.55
CA ASP A 10 -4.55 -5.47 7.73
C ASP A 10 -5.35 -5.68 6.44
N MET A 11 -5.48 -4.65 5.60
CA MET A 11 -6.04 -4.80 4.25
C MET A 11 -5.17 -5.72 3.37
N ILE A 12 -3.84 -5.51 3.38
CA ILE A 12 -2.89 -6.34 2.62
C ILE A 12 -2.97 -7.80 3.08
N ASP A 13 -3.03 -8.04 4.39
CA ASP A 13 -3.15 -9.38 4.95
C ASP A 13 -4.47 -10.05 4.56
N SER A 14 -5.58 -9.30 4.61
CA SER A 14 -6.92 -9.77 4.21
C SER A 14 -6.99 -10.18 2.74
N ALA A 15 -6.18 -9.56 1.88
CA ALA A 15 -6.05 -9.92 0.47
C ALA A 15 -5.17 -11.17 0.22
N GLY A 16 -4.66 -11.82 1.28
CA GLY A 16 -3.83 -13.02 1.20
C GLY A 16 -2.34 -12.74 0.95
N LEU A 17 -1.91 -11.49 1.09
CA LEU A 17 -0.54 -11.03 0.84
C LEU A 17 0.26 -10.96 2.14
N SER A 18 0.19 -12.02 2.96
CA SER A 18 0.69 -12.03 4.33
C SER A 18 2.20 -11.78 4.47
N GLU A 19 3.00 -12.14 3.46
CA GLU A 19 4.45 -11.83 3.47
C GLU A 19 4.72 -10.32 3.47
N TYR A 20 3.94 -9.54 2.72
CA TYR A 20 4.05 -8.09 2.67
C TYR A 20 3.43 -7.47 3.93
N ALA A 21 2.31 -8.00 4.41
CA ALA A 21 1.74 -7.56 5.68
C ALA A 21 2.74 -7.72 6.83
N GLN A 22 3.40 -8.88 6.94
CA GLN A 22 4.42 -9.14 7.94
C GLN A 22 5.59 -8.14 7.81
N LEU A 23 6.10 -7.93 6.60
CA LEU A 23 7.13 -6.93 6.35
C LEU A 23 6.69 -5.53 6.81
N GLY A 24 5.47 -5.11 6.48
CA GLY A 24 4.90 -3.84 6.93
C GLY A 24 4.85 -3.72 8.45
N ARG A 25 4.44 -4.78 9.17
CA ARG A 25 4.43 -4.82 10.65
C ARG A 25 5.84 -4.66 11.21
N GLU A 26 6.83 -5.35 10.64
CA GLU A 26 8.23 -5.25 11.06
C GLU A 26 8.79 -3.84 10.87
N LEU A 27 8.58 -3.21 9.70
CA LEU A 27 9.05 -1.86 9.42
C LEU A 27 8.37 -0.83 10.33
N LEU A 28 7.06 -0.98 10.58
CA LEU A 28 6.32 -0.10 11.48
C LEU A 28 6.85 -0.21 12.92
N ALA A 29 7.07 -1.44 13.42
CA ALA A 29 7.60 -1.68 14.76
C ALA A 29 9.02 -1.12 14.94
N GLN A 30 9.82 -1.09 13.86
CA GLN A 30 11.16 -0.49 13.83
C GLN A 30 11.15 1.04 13.66
N GLY A 31 9.99 1.67 13.48
CA GLY A 31 9.89 3.11 13.20
C GLY A 31 10.35 3.51 11.80
N LYS A 32 10.43 2.56 10.86
CA LYS A 32 10.90 2.78 9.48
C LYS A 32 9.82 3.22 8.51
N VAL A 33 8.58 3.39 8.99
CA VAL A 33 7.49 4.01 8.24
C VAL A 33 7.24 5.39 8.82
N SER A 34 7.56 6.43 8.06
CA SER A 34 7.55 7.81 8.55
C SER A 34 6.75 8.73 7.62
N MET A 35 6.00 9.66 8.22
CA MET A 35 5.50 10.80 7.47
C MET A 35 6.62 11.80 7.30
N VAL A 36 6.90 12.22 6.08
CA VAL A 36 7.87 13.27 5.81
C VAL A 36 7.14 14.49 5.25
N SER A 37 7.57 15.68 5.67
CA SER A 37 7.04 16.97 5.23
C SER A 37 8.23 17.76 4.71
N PRO A 38 8.13 18.33 3.50
CA PRO A 38 9.13 18.21 2.44
C PRO A 38 10.54 18.63 2.90
N PRO A 39 11.60 17.82 2.71
CA PRO A 39 12.67 18.22 1.77
C PRO A 39 13.58 17.05 1.26
N MET A 40 13.07 16.03 0.56
CA MET A 40 13.97 15.06 -0.12
C MET A 40 13.60 14.75 -1.57
N LEU A 41 12.32 14.85 -1.92
CA LEU A 41 11.81 14.64 -3.28
C LEU A 41 10.79 15.74 -3.58
N ASP A 42 10.55 16.03 -4.86
CA ASP A 42 9.64 17.09 -5.28
C ASP A 42 8.22 16.92 -4.70
N ALA A 43 7.45 18.01 -4.68
CA ALA A 43 6.12 18.03 -4.09
C ALA A 43 5.10 17.12 -4.81
N ASP A 44 5.48 16.50 -5.92
CA ASP A 44 4.62 15.64 -6.73
C ASP A 44 4.65 14.17 -6.30
N TYR A 45 5.59 13.78 -5.41
CA TYR A 45 5.70 12.41 -4.89
C TYR A 45 4.68 12.07 -3.80
N ASN A 46 4.11 10.87 -3.90
CA ASN A 46 3.16 10.29 -2.94
C ASN A 46 3.87 9.59 -1.77
N ALA A 47 4.51 8.45 -2.02
CA ALA A 47 5.28 7.67 -1.07
C ALA A 47 6.57 7.17 -1.75
N PHE A 48 7.55 6.75 -0.96
CA PHE A 48 8.83 6.29 -1.47
C PHE A 48 9.50 5.26 -0.55
N ALA A 49 9.97 4.17 -1.14
CA ALA A 49 10.78 3.15 -0.51
C ALA A 49 12.29 3.44 -0.66
N HIS A 50 12.96 3.78 0.44
CA HIS A 50 14.42 3.81 0.47
C HIS A 50 14.98 2.42 0.76
N VAL A 51 15.14 1.61 -0.30
CA VAL A 51 15.48 0.18 -0.26
C VAL A 51 16.70 -0.13 0.63
N ASN A 52 17.77 0.66 0.51
CA ASN A 52 19.02 0.43 1.24
C ASN A 52 18.85 0.54 2.77
N THR A 53 18.05 1.50 3.24
CA THR A 53 17.78 1.67 4.69
C THR A 53 16.54 0.90 5.14
N ARG A 54 15.79 0.34 4.18
CA ARG A 54 14.49 -0.32 4.36
C ARG A 54 13.45 0.60 4.99
N GLU A 55 13.36 1.83 4.50
CA GLU A 55 12.42 2.82 5.00
C GLU A 55 11.33 3.11 3.98
N VAL A 56 10.12 3.41 4.48
CA VAL A 56 9.00 3.89 3.69
C VAL A 56 8.66 5.30 4.16
N TRP A 57 8.77 6.26 3.25
CA TRP A 57 8.47 7.66 3.50
C TRP A 57 7.15 8.01 2.84
N ILE A 58 6.24 8.59 3.62
CA ILE A 58 4.89 8.95 3.18
C ILE A 58 4.79 10.47 3.16
N ASN A 59 4.53 11.04 1.98
CA ASN A 59 4.35 12.49 1.84
C ASN A 59 2.88 12.89 2.03
N ARG A 60 2.67 14.10 2.53
CA ARG A 60 1.33 14.69 2.69
C ARG A 60 0.49 14.74 1.40
N PRO A 61 1.04 15.11 0.22
CA PRO A 61 0.27 15.16 -1.03
C PRO A 61 -0.35 13.81 -1.44
N MET A 62 0.16 12.68 -0.96
CA MET A 62 -0.46 11.37 -1.17
C MET A 62 -1.93 11.36 -0.75
N PHE A 63 -2.25 11.93 0.42
CA PHE A 63 -3.60 11.90 0.98
C PHE A 63 -4.57 12.79 0.20
N GLU A 64 -4.08 13.87 -0.40
CA GLU A 64 -4.88 14.79 -1.22
C GLU A 64 -5.16 14.18 -2.61
N ARG A 65 -4.14 13.55 -3.21
CA ARG A 65 -4.25 12.92 -4.53
C ARG A 65 -4.98 11.57 -4.50
N TYR A 66 -4.83 10.82 -3.42
CA TYR A 66 -5.38 9.48 -3.23
C TYR A 66 -6.13 9.42 -1.90
N PRO A 67 -7.36 9.96 -1.84
CA PRO A 67 -8.09 10.12 -0.57
C PRO A 67 -8.66 8.81 -0.02
N THR A 68 -8.73 7.75 -0.83
CA THR A 68 -9.34 6.49 -0.39
C THR A 68 -8.33 5.60 0.34
N MET A 69 -8.81 4.88 1.36
CA MET A 69 -7.98 3.93 2.11
C MET A 69 -7.38 2.84 1.19
N LEU A 70 -8.14 2.40 0.18
CA LEU A 70 -7.69 1.39 -0.78
C LEU A 70 -6.52 1.89 -1.64
N ASP A 71 -6.61 3.11 -2.16
CA ASP A 71 -5.51 3.67 -2.97
C ASP A 71 -4.26 3.87 -2.12
N GLN A 72 -4.42 4.34 -0.87
CA GLN A 72 -3.32 4.52 0.07
C GLN A 72 -2.66 3.18 0.45
N ALA A 73 -3.46 2.15 0.74
CA ALA A 73 -2.96 0.81 1.00
C ALA A 73 -2.28 0.18 -0.23
N THR A 74 -2.79 0.46 -1.44
CA THR A 74 -2.18 0.02 -2.70
C THR A 74 -0.80 0.67 -2.89
N ILE A 75 -0.69 1.98 -2.63
CA ILE A 75 0.60 2.69 -2.67
C ILE A 75 1.54 2.16 -1.59
N PHE A 76 1.05 1.92 -0.38
CA PHE A 76 1.89 1.34 0.67
C PHE A 76 2.40 -0.05 0.30
N LEU A 77 1.55 -0.92 -0.25
CA LEU A 77 1.94 -2.23 -0.78
C LEU A 77 3.01 -2.10 -1.87
N HIS A 78 2.89 -1.12 -2.76
CA HIS A 78 3.89 -0.83 -3.78
C HIS A 78 5.27 -0.58 -3.17
N GLU A 79 5.35 0.25 -2.14
CA GLU A 79 6.61 0.51 -1.44
C GLU A 79 7.15 -0.74 -0.73
N LEU A 80 6.28 -1.59 -0.17
CA LEU A 80 6.70 -2.87 0.42
C LEU A 80 7.26 -3.84 -0.62
N ILE A 81 6.74 -3.86 -1.86
CA ILE A 81 7.28 -4.64 -2.97
C ILE A 81 8.71 -4.20 -3.29
N HIS A 82 8.99 -2.89 -3.31
CA HIS A 82 10.34 -2.36 -3.48
C HIS A 82 11.27 -2.82 -2.35
N ILE A 83 10.83 -2.73 -1.08
CA ILE A 83 11.65 -3.18 0.07
C ILE A 83 11.87 -4.70 0.07
N HIS A 84 10.88 -5.48 -0.36
CA HIS A 84 10.96 -6.94 -0.41
C HIS A 84 11.89 -7.42 -1.52
N SER A 85 11.69 -6.93 -2.75
CA SER A 85 12.43 -7.36 -3.93
C SER A 85 13.84 -6.77 -4.02
N GLY A 86 14.07 -5.62 -3.39
CA GLY A 86 15.29 -4.84 -3.60
C GLY A 86 15.36 -4.11 -4.95
N GLU A 87 14.32 -4.24 -5.78
CA GLU A 87 14.25 -3.59 -7.09
C GLU A 87 13.72 -2.15 -6.94
N VAL A 88 14.32 -1.23 -7.68
CA VAL A 88 13.79 0.15 -7.84
C VAL A 88 12.94 0.27 -9.09
N THR A 89 13.06 -0.67 -10.03
CA THR A 89 12.41 -0.65 -11.35
C THR A 89 11.31 -1.70 -11.46
N HIS A 90 10.23 -1.38 -12.19
CA HIS A 90 9.03 -2.22 -12.29
C HIS A 90 9.13 -3.39 -13.28
N PHE A 91 10.12 -4.29 -13.13
CA PHE A 91 10.36 -5.38 -14.09
C PHE A 91 10.20 -6.81 -13.54
N GLY A 92 10.38 -7.03 -12.23
CA GLY A 92 10.30 -8.36 -11.63
C GLY A 92 8.89 -8.95 -11.50
N PRO A 93 8.76 -10.23 -11.12
CA PRO A 93 7.45 -10.90 -10.97
C PRO A 93 6.63 -10.39 -9.78
N TRP A 94 7.24 -9.66 -8.84
CA TRP A 94 6.65 -9.21 -7.57
C TRP A 94 5.46 -8.26 -7.75
N TRP A 95 5.37 -7.58 -8.90
CA TRP A 95 4.29 -6.64 -9.22
C TRP A 95 2.91 -7.31 -9.34
N ILE A 96 2.88 -8.63 -9.53
CA ILE A 96 1.63 -9.40 -9.52
C ILE A 96 0.87 -9.24 -8.19
N ALA A 97 1.58 -8.99 -7.07
CA ALA A 97 0.96 -8.77 -5.78
C ALA A 97 0.09 -7.49 -5.76
N GLN A 98 0.53 -6.43 -6.44
CA GLN A 98 -0.25 -5.19 -6.54
C GLN A 98 -1.53 -5.40 -7.37
N ASP A 99 -1.45 -6.18 -8.45
CA ASP A 99 -2.62 -6.55 -9.26
C ASP A 99 -3.58 -7.45 -8.47
N GLN A 100 -3.07 -8.46 -7.77
CA GLN A 100 -3.85 -9.35 -6.91
C GLN A 100 -4.61 -8.57 -5.83
N PHE A 101 -3.95 -7.61 -5.18
CA PHE A 101 -4.55 -6.73 -4.19
C PHE A 101 -5.74 -5.94 -4.77
N ARG A 102 -5.55 -5.35 -5.97
CA ARG A 102 -6.60 -4.57 -6.63
C ARG A 102 -7.77 -5.45 -7.12
N VAL A 103 -7.49 -6.65 -7.61
CA VAL A 103 -8.53 -7.62 -7.99
C VAL A 103 -9.35 -8.05 -6.77
N TYR A 104 -8.71 -8.32 -5.64
CA TYR A 104 -9.41 -8.71 -4.41
C TYR A 104 -10.45 -7.65 -3.99
N TYR A 105 -10.06 -6.38 -3.90
CA TYR A 105 -10.97 -5.33 -3.44
C TYR A 105 -11.98 -4.87 -4.52
N SER A 106 -11.67 -5.00 -5.80
CA SER A 106 -12.65 -4.73 -6.88
C SER A 106 -13.73 -5.81 -6.98
N THR A 107 -13.40 -7.08 -6.71
CA THR A 107 -14.37 -8.19 -6.69
C THR A 107 -15.24 -8.17 -5.44
N GLN A 108 -14.72 -7.75 -4.29
CA GLN A 108 -15.55 -7.48 -3.10
C GLN A 108 -16.48 -6.27 -3.27
N GLY A 109 -16.02 -5.22 -3.95
CA GLY A 109 -16.86 -4.06 -4.29
C GLY A 109 -17.99 -4.38 -5.28
N THR A 110 -17.89 -5.44 -6.08
CA THR A 110 -18.95 -5.89 -6.98
C THR A 110 -19.91 -6.89 -6.31
N ALA A 111 -19.47 -7.62 -5.29
CA ALA A 111 -20.33 -8.51 -4.50
C ALA A 111 -21.43 -7.76 -3.71
N SER A 112 -21.23 -6.47 -3.39
CA SER A 112 -22.25 -5.64 -2.72
C SER A 112 -23.24 -4.96 -3.67
N VAL A 113 -22.99 -4.95 -4.99
CA VAL A 113 -23.88 -4.36 -6.00
C VAL A 113 -24.75 -5.42 -6.71
N GLY A 114 -24.37 -6.70 -6.63
CA GLY A 114 -25.06 -7.82 -7.27
C GLY A 114 -26.32 -8.37 -6.58
N ARG A 115 -26.79 -7.80 -5.45
CA ARG A 115 -28.00 -8.26 -4.74
C ARG A 115 -29.18 -7.28 -4.74
N ALA A 116 -29.09 -6.17 -5.48
CA ALA A 116 -30.15 -5.14 -5.48
C ALA A 116 -31.04 -5.14 -6.73
N ARG A 117 -30.99 -6.17 -7.60
CA ARG A 117 -31.86 -6.26 -8.78
C ARG A 117 -32.32 -7.68 -9.10
N GLU A 118 -32.99 -8.34 -8.17
CA GLU A 118 -33.92 -9.44 -8.49
C GLU A 118 -35.07 -9.48 -7.46
N VAL A 119 -35.79 -8.37 -7.30
CA VAL A 119 -37.19 -8.42 -6.86
C VAL A 119 -37.92 -7.20 -7.45
N GLU A 120 -38.52 -7.41 -8.62
CA GLU A 120 -39.87 -6.93 -9.00
C GLU A 120 -40.24 -7.50 -10.37
#